data_AF-A0A1D3JD28-F1
#
_entry.id   AF-A0A1D3JD28-F1
#
_cell.length_a   1.000
_cell.length_b   1.000
_cell.length_c   1.000
_cell.angle_alpha   90.00
_cell.angle_beta   90.00
_cell.angle_gamma   90.00
#
_symmetry.space_group_name_H-M   'P 1'
#
loop_
_entity.id
_entity.type
_entity.pdbx_description
1 polymer ?
#
loop_
_entity_poly.entity_id
_entity_poly.type
_entity_poly.pdbx_seq_one_letter_code
_entity_poly.pdbx_strand_id
1 'polypeptide(L)'
;MYLIENYKSDYYMCSQIINGKDCKERCKYLNAWLNEKKSIYTSNGNCAYYKKLWQDHIKKLWNKLDESMEGEDKCGRDKSISGKTFPNDQFSVFCNMNDSDILSLTCPDKAYANSCTTMLTITYVVVGIILLYMYFSKFSNLGNKIKNLIINKIGIRNHMDEHDNEELLRTSQNDTMSSINRMYNLSYNSPKN
;
A
#
# COMPACT_ATOMS: atom_id res chain seq x y z
N MET A 1 11.18 -20.95 -3.53
CA MET A 1 11.72 -22.18 -2.91
C MET A 1 11.01 -22.38 -1.59
N TYR A 2 10.31 -23.50 -1.42
CA TYR A 2 9.35 -23.73 -0.33
C TYR A 2 9.95 -24.61 0.79
N LEU A 3 11.10 -24.20 1.34
CA LEU A 3 11.82 -25.00 2.34
C LEU A 3 10.98 -25.20 3.61
N ILE A 4 10.32 -24.15 4.09
CA ILE A 4 9.54 -24.20 5.34
C ILE A 4 8.32 -25.11 5.16
N GLU A 5 7.65 -24.99 4.02
CA GLU A 5 6.45 -25.78 3.70
C GLU A 5 6.81 -27.26 3.57
N ASN A 6 7.87 -27.59 2.82
CA ASN A 6 8.34 -28.97 2.71
C ASN A 6 8.81 -29.52 4.07
N TYR A 7 9.51 -28.71 4.88
CA TYR A 7 9.92 -29.13 6.22
C TYR A 7 8.74 -29.42 7.14
N LYS A 8 7.74 -28.53 7.16
CA LYS A 8 6.55 -28.67 8.01
C LYS A 8 5.66 -29.84 7.55
N SER A 9 5.36 -29.90 6.26
CA SER A 9 4.50 -30.91 5.67
C SER A 9 5.14 -32.30 5.72
N ASP A 10 6.39 -32.41 5.27
CA ASP A 10 6.97 -33.72 4.99
C ASP A 10 7.73 -34.30 6.18
N TYR A 11 8.23 -33.45 7.09
CA TYR A 11 9.06 -33.91 8.22
C TYR A 11 8.44 -33.65 9.59
N TYR A 12 8.07 -32.40 9.90
CA TYR A 12 7.59 -32.03 11.25
C TYR A 12 6.35 -32.81 11.69
N MET A 13 5.39 -33.04 10.79
CA MET A 13 4.21 -33.85 11.12
C MET A 13 4.56 -35.32 11.34
N CYS A 14 5.63 -35.82 10.72
CA CYS A 14 6.08 -37.20 10.89
C CYS A 14 6.69 -37.42 12.27
N SER A 15 7.59 -36.53 12.71
CA SER A 15 8.26 -36.64 14.01
C SER A 15 7.29 -36.61 15.21
N GLN A 16 6.05 -36.16 15.00
CA GLN A 16 4.99 -36.12 16.02
C GLN A 16 4.14 -37.41 16.09
N ILE A 17 4.31 -38.36 15.15
CA ILE A 17 3.51 -39.61 15.09
C ILE A 17 4.32 -40.77 15.69
N ILE A 18 3.71 -41.43 16.68
CA ILE A 18 4.24 -42.59 17.43
C ILE A 18 4.39 -43.79 16.46
N ASN A 19 5.54 -43.91 15.79
CA ASN A 19 6.14 -45.14 15.20
C ASN A 19 7.31 -44.87 14.22
N GLY A 20 7.66 -43.60 13.93
CA GLY A 20 9.01 -43.11 13.52
C GLY A 20 9.72 -43.68 12.27
N LYS A 21 9.26 -44.79 11.69
CA LYS A 21 10.00 -45.52 10.63
C LYS A 21 10.09 -44.73 9.31
N ASP A 22 9.04 -43.98 8.99
CA ASP A 22 8.98 -43.19 7.75
C ASP A 22 9.68 -41.84 7.89
N CYS A 23 9.92 -41.35 9.12
CA CYS A 23 10.48 -40.01 9.34
C CYS A 23 11.95 -39.97 8.95
N LYS A 24 12.69 -41.05 9.20
CA LYS A 24 14.06 -41.21 8.73
C LYS A 24 14.15 -41.15 7.20
N GLU A 25 13.20 -41.77 6.50
CA GLU A 25 13.16 -41.76 5.04
C GLU A 25 12.73 -40.40 4.48
N ARG A 26 11.73 -39.74 5.10
CA ARG A 26 11.32 -38.37 4.77
C ARG A 26 12.46 -37.36 4.98
N CYS A 27 13.24 -37.50 6.04
CA CYS A 27 14.44 -36.70 6.26
C CYS A 27 15.48 -36.89 5.16
N LYS A 28 15.68 -38.13 4.67
CA LYS A 28 16.56 -38.38 3.52
C LYS A 28 16.04 -37.68 2.26
N TYR A 29 14.75 -37.80 1.94
CA TYR A 29 14.18 -37.13 0.77
C TYR A 29 14.32 -35.61 0.86
N LEU A 30 14.03 -35.02 2.02
CA LEU A 30 14.19 -33.59 2.25
C LEU A 30 15.65 -33.15 2.05
N ASN A 31 16.60 -33.90 2.57
CA ASN A 31 18.03 -33.64 2.37
C ASN A 31 18.45 -33.79 0.90
N ALA A 32 18.01 -34.84 0.21
CA ALA A 32 18.30 -35.07 -1.19
C ALA A 32 17.75 -33.94 -2.07
N TRP A 33 16.49 -33.55 -1.85
CA TRP A 33 15.86 -32.41 -2.51
C TRP A 33 16.62 -31.12 -2.25
N LEU A 34 16.98 -30.83 -0.99
CA LEU A 34 17.69 -29.60 -0.64
C LEU A 34 19.12 -29.59 -1.21
N ASN A 35 19.78 -30.74 -1.30
CA ASN A 35 21.07 -30.91 -1.97
C ASN A 35 20.97 -30.65 -3.48
N GLU A 36 19.93 -31.16 -4.13
CA GLU A 36 19.66 -30.90 -5.55
C GLU A 36 19.41 -29.42 -5.80
N LYS A 37 18.55 -28.78 -5.00
CA LYS A 37 18.28 -27.33 -5.13
C LYS A 37 19.53 -26.49 -4.88
N LYS A 38 20.36 -26.87 -3.91
CA LYS A 38 21.66 -26.24 -3.69
C LYS A 38 22.56 -26.39 -4.91
N SER A 39 22.64 -27.59 -5.46
CA SER A 39 23.49 -27.87 -6.63
C SER A 39 23.04 -27.04 -7.82
N ILE A 40 21.75 -26.99 -8.12
CA ILE A 40 21.24 -26.18 -9.24
C ILE A 40 21.50 -24.69 -8.99
N TYR A 41 21.16 -24.18 -7.81
CA TYR A 41 21.27 -22.76 -7.49
C TYR A 41 22.71 -22.25 -7.43
N THR A 42 23.65 -23.07 -6.94
CA THR A 42 25.06 -22.69 -6.78
C THR A 42 25.95 -23.16 -7.92
N SER A 43 25.37 -23.70 -8.99
CA SER A 43 26.09 -24.33 -10.11
C SER A 43 27.09 -25.40 -9.60
N ASN A 44 26.57 -26.30 -8.79
CA ASN A 44 27.28 -27.30 -7.98
C ASN A 44 28.45 -26.74 -7.15
N GLY A 45 28.30 -25.52 -6.64
CA GLY A 45 29.30 -24.85 -5.79
C GLY A 45 30.37 -24.06 -6.54
N ASN A 46 30.33 -24.06 -7.88
CA ASN A 46 31.26 -23.31 -8.72
C ASN A 46 30.93 -21.80 -8.77
N CYS A 47 29.70 -21.40 -8.44
CA CYS A 47 29.29 -20.00 -8.39
C CYS A 47 29.48 -19.40 -6.99
N ALA A 48 30.51 -18.57 -6.80
CA ALA A 48 30.84 -17.98 -5.50
C ALA A 48 29.72 -17.08 -4.95
N TYR A 49 29.10 -16.26 -5.81
CA TYR A 49 28.02 -15.36 -5.44
C TYR A 49 26.80 -16.12 -4.88
N TYR A 50 26.23 -17.05 -5.65
CA TYR A 50 25.09 -17.84 -5.18
C TYR A 50 25.43 -18.77 -4.02
N LYS A 51 26.69 -19.22 -3.92
CA LYS A 51 27.16 -19.94 -2.73
C LYS A 51 27.05 -19.07 -1.49
N LYS A 52 27.45 -17.79 -1.53
CA LYS A 52 27.29 -16.83 -0.43
C LYS A 52 25.82 -16.63 -0.07
N LEU A 53 24.96 -16.32 -1.05
CA LEU A 53 23.52 -16.16 -0.82
C LEU A 53 22.86 -17.41 -0.21
N TRP A 54 23.24 -18.60 -0.67
CA TRP A 54 22.75 -19.85 -0.10
C TRP A 54 23.16 -20.01 1.37
N GLN A 55 24.41 -19.69 1.72
CA GLN A 55 24.85 -19.70 3.12
C GLN A 55 24.07 -18.68 3.95
N ASP A 56 23.89 -17.46 3.42
CA ASP A 56 23.30 -16.36 4.17
C ASP A 56 21.80 -16.52 4.42
N HIS A 57 21.07 -17.11 3.49
CA HIS A 57 19.62 -17.23 3.61
C HIS A 57 19.20 -18.66 3.95
N ILE A 58 19.53 -19.62 3.10
CA ILE A 58 18.98 -20.98 3.21
C ILE A 58 19.60 -21.74 4.38
N LYS A 59 20.91 -21.64 4.57
CA LYS A 59 21.57 -22.35 5.68
C LYS A 59 21.21 -21.75 7.04
N LYS A 60 21.14 -20.42 7.15
CA LYS A 60 20.65 -19.77 8.38
C LYS A 60 19.21 -20.18 8.69
N LEU A 61 18.35 -20.28 7.67
CA LEU A 61 16.98 -20.74 7.84
C LEU A 61 16.92 -22.20 8.31
N TRP A 62 17.69 -23.09 7.69
CA TRP A 62 17.78 -24.49 8.13
C TRP A 62 18.23 -24.59 9.59
N ASN A 63 19.29 -23.87 9.98
CA ASN A 63 19.79 -23.90 11.36
C ASN A 63 18.71 -23.50 12.36
N LYS A 64 17.90 -22.47 12.06
CA LYS A 64 16.78 -22.06 12.92
C LYS A 64 15.70 -23.15 13.02
N LEU A 65 15.38 -23.83 11.93
CA LEU A 65 14.44 -24.95 11.94
C LEU A 65 14.98 -26.13 12.77
N ASP A 66 16.27 -26.40 12.61
CA ASP A 66 17.01 -27.45 13.30
C ASP A 66 17.13 -27.19 14.81
N GLU A 67 17.31 -25.93 15.23
CA GLU A 67 17.30 -25.48 16.64
C GLU A 67 15.91 -25.60 17.28
N SER A 68 14.84 -25.44 16.50
CA SER A 68 13.46 -25.51 17.00
C SER A 68 12.95 -26.94 17.28
N MET A 69 13.76 -27.97 17.02
CA MET A 69 13.41 -29.37 17.24
C MET A 69 14.27 -30.00 18.34
N GLU A 70 13.62 -30.72 19.26
CA GLU A 70 14.25 -31.49 20.33
C GLU A 70 14.03 -33.00 20.12
N GLY A 71 15.04 -33.82 20.47
CA GLY A 71 14.92 -35.28 20.51
C GLY A 71 15.65 -36.07 19.40
N GLU A 72 15.56 -37.39 19.45
CA GLU A 72 16.16 -38.34 18.49
C GLU A 72 15.53 -38.25 17.08
N ASP A 73 14.33 -37.69 16.97
CA ASP A 73 13.60 -37.45 15.72
C ASP A 73 14.01 -36.14 15.04
N LYS A 74 15.26 -35.72 15.18
CA LYS A 74 15.80 -34.51 14.54
C LYS A 74 16.36 -34.81 13.15
N CYS A 75 15.91 -34.08 12.13
CA CYS A 75 16.44 -34.25 10.78
C CYS A 75 17.75 -33.51 10.62
N GLY A 76 18.86 -34.21 10.84
CA GLY A 76 20.19 -33.67 10.59
C GLY A 76 20.40 -33.32 9.11
N ARG A 77 21.10 -32.21 8.84
CA ARG A 77 21.50 -31.82 7.49
C ARG A 77 22.59 -32.75 6.95
N ASP A 78 22.29 -33.52 5.91
CA ASP A 78 23.27 -34.33 5.17
C ASP A 78 23.96 -33.51 4.06
N LYS A 79 25.23 -33.17 4.28
CA LYS A 79 26.04 -32.38 3.34
C LYS A 79 26.65 -33.20 2.20
N SER A 80 26.17 -34.43 1.96
CA SER A 80 26.60 -35.25 0.83
C SER A 80 26.65 -34.42 -0.45
N ILE A 81 27.85 -34.34 -1.02
CA ILE A 81 28.11 -33.57 -2.25
C ILE A 81 27.72 -34.48 -3.40
N SER A 82 26.87 -33.99 -4.30
CA SER A 82 26.64 -34.62 -5.58
C SER A 82 27.94 -34.56 -6.38
N GLY A 83 28.59 -35.71 -6.62
CA GLY A 83 29.78 -35.83 -7.45
C GLY A 83 29.57 -35.53 -8.94
N LYS A 84 28.38 -35.03 -9.32
CA LYS A 84 28.04 -34.69 -10.70
C LYS A 84 28.63 -33.34 -11.09
N THR A 85 29.17 -33.21 -12.29
CA THR A 85 29.65 -31.93 -12.82
C THR A 85 28.49 -31.06 -13.29
N PHE A 86 28.55 -29.76 -13.01
CA PHE A 86 27.55 -28.80 -13.52
C PHE A 86 27.96 -28.35 -14.94
N PRO A 87 27.04 -28.28 -15.91
CA PRO A 87 27.36 -27.85 -17.27
C PRO A 87 27.85 -26.39 -17.32
N ASN A 88 28.98 -26.14 -17.98
CA ASN A 88 29.59 -24.80 -18.03
C ASN A 88 28.75 -23.80 -18.82
N ASP A 89 28.01 -24.26 -19.81
CA ASP A 89 27.08 -23.48 -20.63
C ASP A 89 25.86 -22.96 -19.87
N GLN A 90 25.56 -23.55 -18.71
CA GLN A 90 24.44 -23.16 -17.85
C GLN A 90 24.84 -22.23 -16.71
N PHE A 91 26.09 -21.75 -16.68
CA PHE A 91 26.49 -20.77 -15.67
C PHE A 91 25.73 -19.47 -15.84
N SER A 92 25.19 -18.99 -14.72
CA SER A 92 24.59 -17.67 -14.66
C SER A 92 25.68 -16.60 -14.85
N VAL A 93 25.34 -15.55 -15.60
CA VAL A 93 26.20 -14.38 -15.82
C VAL A 93 26.62 -13.74 -14.49
N PHE A 94 25.73 -13.80 -13.48
CA PHE A 94 25.97 -13.26 -12.15
C PHE A 94 27.10 -13.98 -11.38
N CYS A 95 27.52 -15.18 -11.81
CA CYS A 95 28.58 -15.92 -11.13
C CYS A 95 29.97 -15.30 -11.31
N ASN A 96 30.16 -14.49 -12.35
CA ASN A 96 31.42 -13.80 -12.65
C ASN A 96 31.39 -12.32 -12.28
N MET A 97 30.29 -11.85 -11.69
CA MET A 97 30.09 -10.44 -11.34
C MET A 97 30.40 -10.21 -9.85
N ASN A 98 30.84 -9.00 -9.53
CA ASN A 98 31.01 -8.56 -8.14
C ASN A 98 29.66 -8.10 -7.54
N ASP A 99 29.59 -7.99 -6.22
CA ASP A 99 28.35 -7.65 -5.51
C ASP A 99 27.76 -6.28 -5.95
N SER A 100 28.61 -5.30 -6.32
CA SER A 100 28.19 -3.97 -6.78
C SER A 100 27.55 -4.00 -8.18
N ASP A 101 28.13 -4.76 -9.10
CA ASP A 101 27.64 -4.87 -10.48
C ASP A 101 26.29 -5.60 -10.49
N ILE A 102 26.13 -6.62 -9.65
CA ILE A 102 24.87 -7.35 -9.48
C ILE A 102 23.79 -6.43 -8.92
N LEU A 103 24.11 -5.61 -7.91
CA LEU A 103 23.17 -4.65 -7.32
C LEU A 103 22.70 -3.63 -8.37
N SER A 104 23.59 -3.18 -9.25
CA SER A 104 23.23 -2.26 -10.34
C SER A 104 22.27 -2.88 -11.36
N LEU A 105 22.38 -4.19 -11.62
CA LEU A 105 21.55 -4.93 -12.58
C LEU A 105 20.20 -5.37 -12.00
N THR A 106 20.13 -5.64 -10.70
CA THR A 106 18.92 -6.15 -10.03
C THR A 106 18.06 -5.05 -9.42
N CYS A 107 18.63 -3.88 -9.13
CA CYS A 107 17.83 -2.71 -8.78
C CYS A 107 17.41 -2.00 -10.08
N PRO A 108 16.10 -1.82 -10.34
CA PRO A 108 15.72 -0.89 -11.40
C PRO A 108 16.28 0.48 -11.00
N ASP A 109 16.95 1.14 -11.94
CA ASP A 109 17.63 2.42 -11.72
C ASP A 109 16.81 3.33 -10.81
N LYS A 110 17.48 4.10 -9.92
CA LYS A 110 16.80 5.14 -9.12
C LYS A 110 15.89 6.01 -10.00
N ALA A 111 16.25 6.23 -11.26
CA ALA A 111 15.41 6.89 -12.25
C ALA A 111 14.06 6.19 -12.50
N TYR A 112 14.05 4.86 -12.65
CA TYR A 112 12.83 4.05 -12.81
C TYR A 112 11.99 3.99 -11.53
N ALA A 113 12.62 3.79 -10.37
CA ALA A 113 11.92 3.81 -9.08
C ALA A 113 11.26 5.17 -8.82
N ASN A 114 11.97 6.26 -9.13
CA ASN A 114 11.44 7.62 -9.04
C ASN A 114 10.31 7.85 -10.05
N SER A 115 10.44 7.36 -11.28
CA SER A 115 9.39 7.42 -12.32
C SER A 115 8.12 6.68 -11.93
N CYS A 116 8.23 5.53 -11.27
CA CYS A 116 7.07 4.77 -10.80
C CYS A 116 6.38 5.49 -9.64
N THR A 117 7.16 6.06 -8.72
CA THR A 117 6.67 6.85 -7.59
C THR A 117 5.97 8.13 -8.06
N THR A 118 6.53 8.84 -9.04
CA THR A 118 5.87 10.01 -9.64
C THR A 118 4.60 9.62 -10.38
N MET A 119 4.58 8.51 -11.11
CA MET A 119 3.35 8.04 -11.79
C MET A 119 2.23 7.70 -10.80
N LEU A 120 2.54 6.99 -9.71
CA LEU A 120 1.55 6.64 -8.70
C LEU A 120 1.02 7.89 -7.99
N THR A 121 1.90 8.80 -7.56
CA THR A 121 1.50 10.03 -6.87
C THR A 121 0.64 10.93 -7.75
N ILE A 122 1.00 11.14 -9.03
CA ILE A 122 0.18 11.91 -9.98
C ILE A 122 -1.21 11.27 -10.12
N THR A 123 -1.28 9.94 -10.23
CA THR A 123 -2.55 9.22 -10.37
C THR A 123 -3.46 9.44 -9.16
N TYR A 124 -2.93 9.31 -7.94
CA TYR A 124 -3.71 9.54 -6.71
C TYR A 124 -4.15 11.00 -6.57
N VAL A 125 -3.31 11.96 -6.93
CA VAL A 125 -3.65 13.40 -6.90
C VAL A 125 -4.80 13.70 -7.86
N VAL A 126 -4.72 13.20 -9.10
CA VAL A 126 -5.77 13.38 -10.11
C VAL A 126 -7.09 12.75 -9.66
N VAL A 127 -7.06 11.51 -9.15
CA VAL A 127 -8.26 10.85 -8.63
C VAL A 127 -8.85 11.61 -7.45
N GLY A 128 -8.02 12.11 -6.53
CA GLY A 128 -8.46 12.92 -5.40
C GLY A 128 -9.15 14.22 -5.84
N ILE A 129 -8.59 14.90 -6.84
CA ILE A 129 -9.18 16.10 -7.43
C ILE A 129 -10.55 15.79 -8.05
N ILE A 130 -10.67 14.70 -8.82
CA ILE A 130 -11.94 14.27 -9.43
C ILE A 130 -12.99 14.00 -8.35
N LEU A 131 -12.63 13.29 -7.27
CA LEU A 131 -13.53 13.00 -6.16
C LEU A 131 -13.99 14.28 -5.45
N LEU A 132 -13.08 15.24 -5.24
CA LEU A 132 -13.42 16.55 -4.67
C LEU A 132 -14.37 17.32 -5.59
N TYR A 133 -14.12 17.36 -6.90
CA TYR A 133 -15.04 17.98 -7.86
C TYR A 133 -16.42 17.33 -7.82
N MET A 134 -16.51 15.99 -7.84
CA MET A 134 -17.78 15.28 -7.74
C MET A 134 -18.52 15.61 -6.44
N TYR A 135 -17.80 15.69 -5.31
CA TYR A 135 -18.35 16.09 -4.02
C TYR A 135 -18.92 17.52 -4.10
N PHE A 136 -18.12 18.51 -4.51
CA PHE A 136 -18.57 19.90 -4.60
C PHE A 136 -19.69 20.10 -5.63
N SER A 137 -19.68 19.40 -6.77
CA SER A 137 -20.78 19.44 -7.75
C SER A 137 -22.10 18.90 -7.17
N LYS A 138 -22.04 17.85 -6.33
CA LYS A 138 -23.21 17.32 -5.63
C LYS A 138 -23.73 18.32 -4.57
N PHE A 139 -22.84 18.97 -3.82
CA PHE A 139 -23.21 20.02 -2.88
C PHE A 139 -23.71 21.31 -3.55
N SER A 140 -23.18 21.67 -4.72
CA SER A 140 -23.59 22.87 -5.47
C SER A 140 -25.00 22.75 -6.04
N ASN A 141 -25.39 21.56 -6.52
CA ASN A 141 -26.78 21.28 -6.91
C ASN A 141 -27.75 21.34 -5.72
N LEU A 142 -27.30 20.98 -4.51
CA LEU A 142 -28.08 21.19 -3.28
C LEU A 142 -28.10 22.65 -2.85
N GLY A 143 -27.00 23.39 -3.01
CA GLY A 143 -26.89 24.81 -2.66
C GLY A 143 -27.92 25.67 -3.42
N ASN A 144 -28.15 25.38 -4.70
CA ASN A 144 -29.17 26.07 -5.49
C ASN A 144 -30.61 25.74 -5.02
N LYS A 145 -30.86 24.49 -4.60
CA LYS A 145 -32.14 24.08 -4.00
C LYS A 145 -32.37 24.74 -2.64
N ILE A 146 -31.34 24.82 -1.80
CA ILE A 146 -31.39 25.49 -0.48
C ILE A 146 -31.64 26.99 -0.67
N LYS A 147 -30.98 27.63 -1.66
CA LYS A 147 -31.22 29.04 -2.00
C LYS A 147 -32.68 29.29 -2.39
N ASN A 148 -33.26 28.43 -3.22
CA ASN A 148 -34.68 28.52 -3.60
C ASN A 148 -35.62 28.30 -2.41
N LEU A 149 -35.30 27.37 -1.50
CA LEU A 149 -36.08 27.15 -0.28
C LEU A 149 -36.02 28.34 0.68
N ILE A 150 -34.85 28.99 0.84
CA ILE A 150 -34.70 30.19 1.67
C ILE A 150 -35.49 31.36 1.07
N ILE A 151 -35.41 31.59 -0.25
CA ILE A 151 -36.15 32.67 -0.92
C ILE A 151 -37.67 32.46 -0.79
N ASN A 152 -38.16 31.24 -1.04
CA ASN A 152 -39.59 30.93 -0.85
C ASN A 152 -40.03 31.12 0.61
N LYS A 153 -39.19 30.76 1.58
CA LYS A 153 -39.52 30.91 3.01
C LYS A 153 -39.56 32.37 3.47
N ILE A 154 -38.70 33.23 2.92
CA ILE A 154 -38.73 34.69 3.15
C ILE A 154 -39.99 35.29 2.50
N GLY A 155 -40.35 34.87 1.28
CA GLY A 155 -41.56 35.32 0.59
C GLY A 155 -42.85 34.98 1.34
N ILE A 156 -42.95 33.77 1.92
CA ILE A 156 -44.10 33.35 2.72
C ILE A 156 -44.19 34.14 4.05
N ARG A 157 -43.06 34.45 4.69
CA ARG A 157 -43.03 35.24 5.93
C ARG A 157 -43.56 36.66 5.73
N ASN A 158 -43.19 37.31 4.63
CA ASN A 158 -43.68 38.65 4.30
C ASN A 158 -45.20 38.67 4.05
N HIS A 159 -45.78 37.58 3.55
CA HIS A 159 -47.24 37.46 3.36
C HIS A 159 -48.00 37.13 4.66
N MET A 160 -47.37 36.49 5.64
CA MET A 160 -47.98 36.27 6.97
C MET A 160 -47.89 37.52 7.86
N ASP A 161 -46.79 38.27 7.78
CA ASP A 161 -46.64 39.52 8.54
C ASP A 161 -47.65 40.60 8.07
N GLU A 162 -48.16 40.56 6.84
CA GLU A 162 -49.19 41.51 6.38
C GLU A 162 -50.59 41.19 6.94
N HIS A 163 -50.88 39.92 7.23
CA HIS A 163 -52.18 39.51 7.81
C HIS A 163 -52.23 39.64 9.35
N ASP A 164 -51.08 39.67 10.03
CA ASP A 164 -50.99 39.89 11.48
C ASP A 164 -50.83 41.38 11.87
N ASN A 165 -50.44 42.26 10.92
CA ASN A 165 -50.31 43.70 11.17
C ASN A 165 -51.62 44.50 11.02
N GLU A 166 -52.66 43.94 10.41
CA GLU A 166 -53.97 44.62 10.28
C GLU A 166 -54.81 44.60 11.58
N GLU A 167 -54.47 43.78 12.57
CA GLU A 167 -55.20 43.71 13.86
C GLU A 167 -54.55 44.49 15.01
N LEU A 168 -53.30 44.99 14.85
CA LEU A 168 -52.52 45.64 15.92
C LEU A 168 -52.32 47.17 15.80
N LEU A 169 -52.86 47.82 14.77
CA LEU A 169 -52.71 49.29 14.56
C LEU A 169 -53.89 50.14 15.07
N ARG A 170 -54.78 49.57 15.90
CA ARG A 170 -55.74 50.36 16.70
C ARG A 170 -55.21 50.55 18.12
N THR A 171 -54.17 51.36 18.32
CA THR A 171 -53.93 52.19 19.53
C THR A 171 -52.53 52.79 19.51
N SER A 172 -52.38 53.96 20.15
CA SER A 172 -51.11 54.59 20.55
C SER A 172 -50.31 55.24 19.40
N GLN A 173 -50.68 56.42 18.91
CA GLN A 173 -50.32 57.73 19.49
C GLN A 173 -48.85 58.11 19.25
N ASN A 174 -48.68 59.09 18.35
CA ASN A 174 -47.69 60.16 18.32
C ASN A 174 -46.46 60.01 19.22
N ASP A 175 -45.26 59.89 18.65
CA ASP A 175 -44.33 61.03 18.54
C ASP A 175 -42.95 60.59 17.97
N THR A 176 -42.61 61.20 16.83
CA THR A 176 -41.26 61.61 16.39
C THR A 176 -40.07 60.62 16.47
N MET A 177 -39.84 59.96 15.33
CA MET A 177 -38.62 59.99 14.50
C MET A 177 -37.26 60.32 15.16
N SER A 178 -36.31 59.37 15.07
CA SER A 178 -34.91 59.73 14.81
C SER A 178 -34.21 58.69 13.92
N SER A 179 -33.96 59.14 12.68
CA SER A 179 -32.83 58.92 11.77
C SER A 179 -31.91 57.70 12.02
N ILE A 180 -31.58 56.87 11.03
CA ILE A 180 -30.61 57.15 9.96
C ILE A 180 -30.73 56.00 8.94
N ASN A 181 -31.13 56.28 7.69
CA ASN A 181 -30.76 55.48 6.50
C ASN A 181 -31.40 56.07 5.24
N ARG A 182 -30.75 57.09 4.67
CA ARG A 182 -30.80 57.51 3.26
C ARG A 182 -29.69 58.57 3.15
N MET A 183 -28.81 58.64 2.16
CA MET A 183 -28.65 57.93 0.90
C MET A 183 -27.54 58.71 0.21
N TYR A 184 -26.31 58.22 0.01
CA TYR A 184 -25.37 58.87 -0.92
C TYR A 184 -24.43 57.86 -1.55
N ASN A 185 -24.59 57.65 -2.85
CA ASN A 185 -23.55 57.11 -3.73
C ASN A 185 -23.14 58.28 -4.64
N LEU A 186 -21.99 58.89 -4.35
CA LEU A 186 -21.47 60.07 -5.03
C LEU A 186 -20.75 59.66 -6.32
N SER A 187 -21.27 60.09 -7.47
CA SER A 187 -20.60 60.03 -8.77
C SER A 187 -19.89 61.37 -9.02
N TYR A 188 -18.56 61.35 -9.05
CA TYR A 188 -17.70 62.53 -9.19
C TYR A 188 -17.50 62.89 -10.67
N ASN A 189 -17.75 64.14 -11.06
CA ASN A 189 -17.30 64.73 -12.33
C ASN A 189 -16.45 65.95 -12.03
N SER A 190 -15.21 65.96 -12.53
CA SER A 190 -14.21 67.00 -12.31
C SER A 190 -14.27 68.08 -13.41
N PRO A 191 -14.17 69.38 -13.08
CA PRO A 191 -13.97 70.43 -14.08
C PRO A 191 -12.48 70.63 -14.40
N LYS A 192 -12.16 70.83 -15.68
CA LYS A 192 -10.83 71.24 -16.17
C LYS A 192 -10.90 72.72 -16.62
N ASN A 193 -10.00 73.50 -16.03
CA ASN A 193 -9.54 74.87 -16.31
C ASN A 193 -10.55 76.03 -16.28
#